data_AF-A0A1B9JSV1-F1
#
_entry.id   AF-A0A1B9JSV1-F1
#
_cell.length_a   1.000
_cell.length_b   1.000
_cell.length_c   1.000
_cell.angle_alpha   90.00
_cell.angle_beta   90.00
_cell.angle_gamma   90.00
#
_symmetry.space_group_name_H-M   'P 1'
#
loop_
_entity.id
_entity.type
_entity.pdbx_description
1 polymer ?
#
loop_
_entity_poly.entity_id
_entity_poly.type
_entity_poly.pdbx_seq_one_letter_code
_entity_poly.pdbx_strand_id
1 'polypeptide(L)'
;MIIYGALPYLAFHTGFKIEWYTTKQKSRKEQGLMCLDKLILIYLYCRILPCRDADKALSLKILNHLNFSVKSSYQTYFVSNL
;
A
#
# COMPACT_ATOMS: atom_id res chain seq x y z
N MET A 1 -4.47 -0.34 20.70
CA MET A 1 -3.90 0.67 19.77
C MET A 1 -3.15 -0.08 18.68
N ILE A 2 -3.60 -0.05 17.43
CA ILE A 2 -2.93 -0.73 16.31
C ILE A 2 -1.65 0.04 15.98
N ILE A 3 -0.50 -0.63 16.04
CA ILE A 3 0.83 0.01 15.88
C ILE A 3 1.29 -0.01 14.41
N TYR A 4 0.85 -1.02 13.67
CA TYR A 4 1.10 -1.25 12.24
C TYR A 4 0.03 -2.21 11.68
N GLY A 5 -0.36 -2.00 10.43
CA GLY A 5 -1.30 -2.87 9.73
C GLY A 5 -1.39 -2.54 8.25
N ALA A 6 -1.70 -3.54 7.44
CA ALA A 6 -2.03 -3.39 6.04
C ALA A 6 -3.43 -3.99 5.83
N LEU A 7 -4.33 -3.25 5.21
CA LEU A 7 -5.74 -3.58 5.09
C LEU A 7 -6.21 -3.30 3.65
N PRO A 8 -7.17 -4.08 3.13
CA PRO A 8 -7.91 -3.68 1.93
C PRO A 8 -8.76 -2.45 2.25
N TYR A 9 -8.45 -1.32 1.63
CA TYR A 9 -9.25 -0.10 1.73
C TYR A 9 -10.42 -0.08 0.75
N LEU A 10 -10.26 -0.71 -0.43
CA LEU A 10 -11.29 -0.75 -1.46
C LEU A 10 -11.26 -2.08 -2.20
N ALA A 11 -12.43 -2.68 -2.42
CA ALA A 11 -12.61 -3.95 -3.12
C ALA A 11 -13.22 -3.73 -4.50
N PHE A 12 -12.68 -4.40 -5.52
CA PHE A 12 -13.20 -4.40 -6.88
C PHE A 12 -13.28 -5.82 -7.41
N HIS A 13 -14.05 -6.02 -8.47
CA HIS A 13 -14.16 -7.29 -9.19
C HIS A 13 -12.81 -7.83 -9.71
N THR A 14 -11.81 -6.97 -9.91
CA THR A 14 -10.47 -7.34 -10.39
C THR A 14 -9.38 -7.37 -9.30
N GLY A 15 -9.68 -6.99 -8.06
CA GLY A 15 -8.66 -6.89 -7.00
C GLY A 15 -9.02 -5.96 -5.85
N PHE A 16 -8.06 -5.68 -4.96
CA PHE A 16 -8.23 -4.75 -3.85
C PHE A 16 -7.17 -3.65 -3.88
N LYS A 17 -7.54 -2.45 -3.44
CA LYS A 17 -6.60 -1.38 -3.08
C LYS A 17 -6.15 -1.56 -1.64
N ILE A 18 -4.84 -1.52 -1.45
CA ILE A 18 -4.18 -1.75 -0.16
C ILE A 18 -3.79 -0.42 0.47
N GLU A 19 -4.23 -0.20 1.71
CA GLU A 19 -3.74 0.89 2.57
C GLU A 19 -2.92 0.31 3.72
N TRP A 20 -1.90 1.04 4.17
CA TRP A 20 -1.04 0.61 5.27
C TRP A 20 -0.73 1.78 6.19
N TYR A 21 -0.70 1.48 7.49
CA TYR A 21 -0.47 2.47 8.54
C TYR A 21 0.82 2.15 9.29
N THR A 22 1.68 3.15 9.44
CA THR A 22 2.85 3.09 10.32
C THR A 22 2.87 4.30 11.22
N THR A 23 3.03 4.11 12.53
CA THR A 23 3.28 5.23 13.46
C THR A 23 4.62 5.91 13.12
N LYS A 24 4.74 7.24 13.36
CA LYS A 24 5.88 8.10 12.92
C LYS A 24 7.26 7.68 13.47
N GLN A 25 7.37 6.64 14.28
CA GLN A 25 8.64 6.16 14.80
C GLN A 25 9.43 5.43 13.70
N LYS A 26 10.58 6.02 13.32
CA LYS A 26 11.51 5.49 12.30
C LYS A 26 11.89 4.03 12.52
N SER A 27 11.98 3.56 13.77
CA SER A 27 12.35 2.19 14.13
C SER A 27 11.29 1.13 13.79
N ARG A 28 10.09 1.53 13.33
CA ARG A 28 8.96 0.62 13.06
C ARG A 28 8.56 0.57 11.58
N LYS A 29 9.36 1.19 10.71
CA LYS A 29 9.11 1.25 9.27
C LYS A 29 9.20 -0.14 8.61
N GLU A 30 10.15 -0.96 9.07
CA GLU A 30 10.35 -2.35 8.61
C GLU A 30 9.17 -3.25 8.97
N GLN A 31 8.53 -3.02 10.12
CA GLN A 31 7.36 -3.79 10.56
C GLN A 31 6.13 -3.53 9.69
N GLY A 32 5.93 -2.28 9.24
CA GLY A 32 4.89 -1.95 8.28
C GLY A 32 5.09 -2.62 6.91
N LEU A 33 6.35 -2.74 6.47
CA LEU A 33 6.70 -3.46 5.24
C LEU A 33 6.41 -4.96 5.37
N MET A 34 6.76 -5.57 6.50
CA MET A 34 6.42 -6.98 6.75
C MET A 34 4.92 -7.26 6.73
N CYS A 35 4.09 -6.35 7.26
CA CYS A 35 2.63 -6.47 7.17
C CYS A 35 2.13 -6.38 5.73
N LEU A 36 2.70 -5.48 4.95
CA LEU A 36 2.38 -5.32 3.53
C LEU A 36 2.76 -6.57 2.73
N ASP A 37 3.95 -7.13 2.95
CA ASP A 37 4.42 -8.34 2.27
C ASP A 37 3.50 -9.52 2.57
N LYS A 38 3.12 -9.71 3.84
CA LYS A 38 2.17 -10.76 4.22
C LYS A 38 0.82 -10.58 3.53
N LEU A 39 0.33 -9.35 3.44
CA LEU A 39 -0.96 -9.09 2.79
C LEU A 39 -0.89 -9.37 1.28
N ILE A 40 0.19 -8.98 0.61
CA ILE A 40 0.42 -9.30 -0.81
C ILE A 40 0.49 -10.81 -1.03
N LEU A 41 1.21 -11.53 -0.16
CA LEU A 41 1.29 -13.00 -0.23
C LEU A 41 -0.09 -13.66 -0.07
N ILE A 42 -0.92 -13.18 0.86
CA ILE A 42 -2.30 -13.66 1.03
C ILE A 42 -3.13 -13.41 -0.24
N TYR A 43 -3.00 -12.25 -0.87
CA TYR A 43 -3.72 -11.96 -2.12
C TYR A 43 -3.27 -12.84 -3.28
N LEU A 44 -1.96 -13.03 -3.44
CA LEU A 44 -1.42 -13.95 -4.43
C LEU A 44 -1.89 -15.39 -4.21
N TYR A 45 -1.91 -15.85 -2.95
CA TYR A 45 -2.47 -17.16 -2.58
C TYR A 45 -3.94 -17.29 -2.96
N CYS A 46 -4.73 -16.24 -2.73
CA CYS A 46 -6.15 -16.19 -3.10
C CYS A 46 -6.38 -15.96 -4.62
N ARG A 47 -5.31 -15.90 -5.44
CA ARG A 47 -5.36 -15.55 -6.88
C ARG A 47 -6.02 -14.20 -7.18
N ILE A 48 -5.88 -13.26 -6.25
CA ILE A 48 -6.40 -11.91 -6.37
C ILE A 48 -5.23 -11.01 -6.75
N LEU A 49 -5.33 -10.29 -7.86
CA LEU A 49 -4.29 -9.34 -8.24
C LEU A 49 -4.34 -8.12 -7.29
N PRO A 50 -3.28 -7.86 -6.51
CA PRO A 50 -3.21 -6.63 -5.73
C PRO A 50 -3.00 -5.45 -6.68
N CYS A 51 -3.87 -4.44 -6.61
CA CYS A 51 -3.69 -3.18 -7.31
C CYS A 51 -3.39 -2.10 -6.28
N ARG A 52 -2.38 -1.26 -6.51
CA ARG A 52 -2.00 -0.24 -5.53
C ARG A 52 -1.62 1.07 -6.19
N ASP A 53 -2.20 2.13 -5.64
CA ASP A 53 -1.84 3.51 -5.95
C ASP A 53 -0.75 3.98 -4.98
N ALA A 54 0.20 4.75 -5.51
CA ALA A 54 1.32 5.27 -4.75
C ALA A 54 1.15 6.78 -4.50
N ASP A 55 0.47 7.15 -3.41
CA ASP A 55 0.16 8.57 -3.11
C ASP A 55 1.39 9.41 -2.73
N LYS A 56 2.51 8.77 -2.40
CA LYS A 56 3.77 9.42 -1.98
C LYS A 56 4.95 8.75 -2.66
N ALA A 57 6.00 9.52 -2.94
CA ALA A 57 7.26 9.00 -3.51
C ALA A 57 7.86 7.84 -2.68
N LEU A 58 7.67 7.87 -1.36
CA LEU A 58 8.10 6.77 -0.50
C LEU A 58 7.32 5.47 -0.77
N SER A 59 6.00 5.55 -0.94
CA SER A 59 5.15 4.40 -1.27
C SER A 59 5.54 3.80 -2.62
N LEU A 60 5.87 4.66 -3.60
CA LEU A 60 6.34 4.22 -4.90
C LEU A 60 7.67 3.45 -4.80
N LYS A 61 8.64 3.96 -4.02
CA LYS A 61 9.91 3.24 -3.79
C LYS A 61 9.68 1.85 -3.20
N ILE A 62 8.78 1.74 -2.22
CA ILE A 62 8.44 0.46 -1.60
C ILE A 62 7.82 -0.50 -2.62
N LEU A 63 6.89 -0.03 -3.44
CA LEU A 63 6.26 -0.85 -4.47
C LEU A 63 7.26 -1.33 -5.53
N ASN A 64 8.20 -0.48 -5.92
CA ASN A 64 9.28 -0.88 -6.83
C ASN A 64 10.16 -1.98 -6.21
N HIS A 65 10.44 -1.94 -4.90
CA HIS A 65 11.15 -3.03 -4.21
C HIS A 65 10.37 -4.35 -4.21
N LEU A 66 9.04 -4.28 -4.31
CA LEU A 66 8.14 -5.44 -4.38
C LEU A 66 7.82 -5.86 -5.82
N ASN A 67 8.61 -5.41 -6.80
CA ASN A 67 8.46 -5.71 -8.23
C ASN A 67 7.09 -5.33 -8.83
N PHE A 68 6.39 -4.34 -8.26
CA PHE A 68 5.22 -3.78 -8.93
C PHE A 68 5.67 -2.90 -10.10
N SER A 69 5.10 -3.16 -11.28
CA SER A 69 5.29 -2.30 -12.46
C SER A 69 4.39 -1.06 -12.39
N VAL A 70 4.96 0.12 -12.62
CA VAL A 70 4.18 1.35 -12.74
C VAL A 70 3.35 1.31 -14.02
N LYS A 71 2.02 1.42 -13.89
CA LYS A 71 1.10 1.45 -15.04
C LYS A 71 0.97 2.84 -15.65
N SER A 72 0.74 3.85 -14.81
CA SER A 72 0.62 5.25 -15.21
C SER A 72 0.82 6.19 -14.03
N SER A 73 1.13 7.45 -14.33
CA SER A 73 1.11 8.54 -13.35
C SER A 73 -0.16 9.37 -13.57
N TYR A 74 -0.78 9.83 -12.48
CA TYR A 74 -1.98 10.67 -12.55
C TYR A 74 -1.90 11.82 -11.54
N GLN A 75 -2.59 12.93 -11.83
CA GLN A 75 -2.68 14.07 -10.92
C GLN A 75 -3.78 13.82 -9.88
N THR A 76 -3.52 14.20 -8.63
CA THR A 76 -4.49 14.22 -7.54
C THR A 76 -4.64 15.63 -7.01
N TYR A 77 -5.87 15.97 -6.61
CA TYR A 77 -6.20 17.26 -6.01
C TYR A 77 -6.59 17.04 -4.55
N PHE A 78 -6.12 17.91 -3.66
CA PHE A 78 -6.49 17.89 -2.25
C PHE A 78 -7.26 19.16 -1.94
N VAL A 79 -8.35 19.03 -1.18
CA VAL A 79 -9.07 20.21 -0.66
C VAL A 79 -8.23 20.81 0.44
N SER A 80 -7.67 21.99 0.18
CA SER A 80 -6.91 22.76 1.18
C SER A 80 -7.89 23.62 1.97
N ASN A 81 -8.19 23.24 3.21
CA ASN A 81 -8.84 24.14 4.17
C ASN A 81 -7.76 25.10 4.72
N LEU A 82 -7.41 26.11 3.92
CA LEU A 82 -6.65 27.27 4.39
C LEU A 82 -7.59 28.23 5.12
#